data_AF-A0A2I2F890-F1
#
_entry.id   AF-A0A2I2F890-F1
#
_cell.length_a   1.000
_cell.length_b   1.000
_cell.length_c   1.000
_cell.angle_alpha   90.00
_cell.angle_beta   90.00
_cell.angle_gamma   90.00
#
_symmetry.space_group_name_H-M   'P 1'
#
loop_
_entity.id
_entity.type
_entity.pdbx_description
1 polymer ?
#
loop_
_entity_poly.entity_id
_entity_poly.type
_entity_poly.pdbx_seq_one_letter_code
_entity_poly.pdbx_strand_id
1 'polypeptide(L)'
;MAKTQDHVFTDRGGVIENRHLVHAAIVDAQGKLLYSVGDPSRITLVRSAAKPAQALAVLETGAPKQFGFDDADLALMCASHNGEARHISRAFAMLAKVDAREQDLRCGGHAALSASVNRAWIKSDYTPTEICNNCSGKHVGMLGGSKAIGAAIADYHLPTHPIQLRVKRVVEDLCGLEADSCQWGIDGCNLPAPAFPLHYLGKMYAALSAAADSMAVDCSASARERGLSRIYHAMTQYPELVGGEGRFCTALMQAFGGSLVGKVGADGCYGIGIRASEATDRVGAAGAIGIAVKIEDGNLEILYAAVMEILEQLQIGTRDARGRLADFHRPVITNSAGVVTGHTSHEVIVRPAMAL
;
A
#
# COMPACT_ATOMS: atom_id res chain seq x y z
N MET A 1 -7.44 -25.81 23.89
CA MET A 1 -8.13 -25.81 22.58
C MET A 1 -7.11 -25.36 21.55
N ALA A 2 -6.84 -26.17 20.52
CA ALA A 2 -5.94 -25.74 19.43
C ALA A 2 -6.52 -24.45 18.83
N LYS A 3 -5.74 -23.37 18.77
CA LYS A 3 -6.17 -22.16 18.06
C LYS A 3 -6.41 -22.55 16.61
N THR A 4 -7.67 -22.58 16.17
CA THR A 4 -8.01 -22.73 14.76
C THR A 4 -7.32 -21.60 14.01
N GLN A 5 -6.33 -21.94 13.19
CA GLN A 5 -5.59 -20.97 12.39
C GLN A 5 -6.49 -20.48 11.26
N ASP A 6 -6.49 -19.17 11.01
CA ASP A 6 -7.33 -18.54 9.99
C ASP A 6 -6.72 -18.74 8.59
N HIS A 7 -7.48 -19.34 7.68
CA HIS A 7 -7.01 -19.68 6.34
C HIS A 7 -7.98 -19.26 5.25
N VAL A 8 -7.44 -18.96 4.08
CA VAL A 8 -8.15 -19.06 2.81
C VAL A 8 -7.75 -20.37 2.14
N PHE A 9 -8.72 -21.12 1.64
CA PHE A 9 -8.49 -22.39 0.95
C PHE A 9 -8.75 -22.25 -0.53
N THR A 10 -7.97 -22.97 -1.32
CA THR A 10 -8.31 -23.28 -2.71
C THR A 10 -8.57 -24.78 -2.83
N ASP A 11 -9.66 -25.16 -3.45
CA ASP A 11 -10.03 -26.56 -3.67
C ASP A 11 -10.42 -26.83 -5.13
N ARG A 12 -10.29 -28.09 -5.55
CA ARG A 12 -10.89 -28.60 -6.78
C ARG A 12 -11.74 -29.82 -6.46
N GLY A 13 -13.02 -29.76 -6.81
CA GLY A 13 -13.97 -30.83 -6.51
C GLY A 13 -14.10 -31.16 -5.02
N GLY A 14 -13.91 -30.17 -4.13
CA GLY A 14 -13.95 -30.34 -2.68
C GLY A 14 -12.66 -30.88 -2.06
N VAL A 15 -11.63 -31.18 -2.87
CA VAL A 15 -10.30 -31.57 -2.38
C VAL A 15 -9.47 -30.32 -2.15
N ILE A 16 -9.15 -30.03 -0.88
CA ILE A 16 -8.31 -28.89 -0.50
C ILE A 16 -6.89 -29.11 -1.05
N GLU A 17 -6.43 -28.19 -1.91
CA GLU A 17 -5.09 -28.20 -2.47
C GLU A 17 -4.14 -27.32 -1.66
N ASN A 18 -4.58 -26.12 -1.32
CA ASN A 18 -3.77 -25.14 -0.60
C ASN A 18 -4.51 -24.59 0.61
N ARG A 19 -3.72 -24.25 1.64
CA ARG A 19 -4.16 -23.55 2.85
C ARG A 19 -3.28 -22.32 3.01
N HIS A 20 -3.86 -21.14 2.81
CA HIS A 20 -3.13 -19.87 2.88
C HIS A 20 -3.38 -19.23 4.23
N LEU A 21 -2.35 -19.21 5.10
CA LEU A 21 -2.46 -18.65 6.45
C LEU A 21 -2.59 -17.13 6.40
N VAL A 22 -3.59 -16.59 7.12
CA VAL A 22 -3.93 -15.17 7.14
C VAL A 22 -3.60 -14.54 8.50
N HIS A 23 -2.98 -13.37 8.45
CA HIS A 23 -2.78 -12.50 9.59
C HIS A 23 -3.35 -11.12 9.28
N ALA A 24 -4.09 -10.54 10.21
CA ALA A 24 -4.59 -9.18 10.08
C ALA A 24 -4.70 -8.46 11.43
N ALA A 25 -4.54 -7.15 11.37
CA ALA A 25 -4.72 -6.25 12.50
C ALA A 25 -5.62 -5.09 12.08
N ILE A 26 -6.65 -4.83 12.90
CA ILE A 26 -7.56 -3.70 12.74
C ILE A 26 -7.34 -2.79 13.94
N VAL A 27 -6.91 -1.56 13.71
CA VAL A 27 -6.52 -0.62 14.76
C VAL A 27 -7.22 0.73 14.58
N ASP A 28 -7.44 1.44 15.69
CA ASP A 28 -7.88 2.84 15.63
C ASP A 28 -6.71 3.81 15.35
N ALA A 29 -7.02 5.09 15.18
CA ALA A 29 -6.04 6.15 14.95
C ALA A 29 -5.04 6.35 16.11
N GLN A 30 -5.36 5.88 17.32
CA GLN A 30 -4.46 5.92 18.47
C GLN A 30 -3.52 4.69 18.51
N GLY A 31 -3.78 3.69 17.66
CA GLY A 31 -3.00 2.46 17.58
C GLY A 31 -3.50 1.35 18.50
N LYS A 32 -4.68 1.50 19.11
CA LYS A 32 -5.32 0.42 19.87
C LYS A 32 -5.81 -0.65 18.89
N LEU A 33 -5.46 -1.90 19.17
CA LEU A 33 -5.97 -3.05 18.44
C LEU A 33 -7.45 -3.26 18.78
N LEU A 34 -8.31 -3.20 17.76
CA LEU A 34 -9.76 -3.40 17.86
C LEU A 34 -10.12 -4.85 17.54
N TYR A 35 -9.57 -5.37 16.44
CA TYR A 35 -9.79 -6.74 15.99
C TYR A 35 -8.51 -7.34 15.40
N SER A 36 -8.48 -8.67 15.30
CA SER A 36 -7.40 -9.40 14.66
C SER A 36 -7.87 -10.69 13.97
N VAL A 37 -7.05 -11.12 13.02
CA VAL A 37 -7.06 -12.45 12.39
C VAL A 37 -5.65 -13.01 12.57
N GLY A 38 -5.50 -14.25 13.01
CA GLY A 38 -4.17 -14.82 13.27
C GLY A 38 -3.32 -14.01 14.27
N ASP A 39 -2.07 -13.69 13.89
CA ASP A 39 -1.11 -12.97 14.73
C ASP A 39 -0.93 -11.50 14.27
N PRO A 40 -1.52 -10.51 14.97
CA PRO A 40 -1.36 -9.09 14.65
C PRO A 40 0.02 -8.53 15.01
N SER A 41 0.87 -9.30 15.71
CA SER A 41 2.20 -8.90 16.14
C SER A 41 3.32 -9.51 15.30
N ARG A 42 2.96 -10.34 14.29
CA ARG A 42 3.90 -10.92 13.33
C ARG A 42 4.79 -9.84 12.71
N ILE A 43 6.12 -9.99 12.88
CA ILE A 43 7.11 -9.11 12.23
C ILE A 43 6.97 -9.21 10.72
N THR A 44 6.63 -8.09 10.09
CA THR A 44 6.30 -8.03 8.67
C THR A 44 7.12 -6.98 7.97
N LEU A 45 7.91 -7.40 6.97
CA LEU A 45 8.52 -6.49 6.00
C LEU A 45 7.38 -5.97 5.11
N VAL A 46 6.97 -4.72 5.31
CA VAL A 46 5.74 -4.20 4.68
C VAL A 46 5.94 -3.79 3.21
N ARG A 47 7.18 -3.84 2.73
CA ARG A 47 7.55 -3.60 1.32
C ARG A 47 6.92 -2.29 0.81
N SER A 48 6.32 -2.32 -0.37
CA SER A 48 5.63 -1.19 -0.99
C SER A 48 4.41 -0.64 -0.23
N ALA A 49 3.91 -1.30 0.82
CA ALA A 49 2.86 -0.73 1.66
C ALA A 49 3.36 0.43 2.54
N ALA A 50 4.69 0.61 2.70
CA ALA A 50 5.29 1.77 3.37
C ALA A 50 5.34 3.05 2.52
N LYS A 51 4.95 2.99 1.23
CA LYS A 51 5.11 4.11 0.31
C LYS A 51 4.43 5.42 0.73
N PRO A 52 3.25 5.42 1.38
CA PRO A 52 2.69 6.67 1.91
C PRO A 52 3.60 7.35 2.94
N ALA A 53 4.23 6.60 3.86
CA ALA A 53 5.20 7.17 4.79
C ALA A 53 6.48 7.64 4.09
N GLN A 54 6.94 6.91 3.08
CA GLN A 54 8.09 7.31 2.25
C GLN A 54 7.80 8.62 1.49
N ALA A 55 6.58 8.79 0.96
CA ALA A 55 6.14 10.01 0.31
C ALA A 55 6.01 11.16 1.31
N LEU A 56 5.52 10.91 2.53
CA LEU A 56 5.48 11.91 3.59
C LEU A 56 6.89 12.45 3.92
N ALA A 57 7.89 11.57 4.00
CA ALA A 57 9.27 11.99 4.22
C ALA A 57 9.78 12.93 3.13
N VAL A 58 9.37 12.73 1.86
CA VAL A 58 9.67 13.65 0.75
C VAL A 58 8.91 14.97 0.91
N LEU A 59 7.63 14.93 1.27
CA LEU A 59 6.81 16.13 1.49
C LEU A 59 7.39 17.03 2.59
N GLU A 60 7.85 16.44 3.69
CA GLU A 60 8.45 17.15 4.83
C GLU A 60 9.79 17.82 4.50
N THR A 61 10.43 17.49 3.37
CA THR A 61 11.61 18.22 2.88
C THR A 61 11.28 19.56 2.23
N GLY A 62 10.01 19.80 1.86
CA GLY A 62 9.62 20.94 1.03
C GLY A 62 9.79 20.72 -0.48
N ALA A 63 10.28 19.55 -0.91
CA ALA A 63 10.45 19.20 -2.33
C ALA A 63 9.22 19.50 -3.21
N PRO A 64 7.96 19.24 -2.79
CA PRO A 64 6.81 19.54 -3.65
C PRO A 64 6.67 21.02 -4.01
N LYS A 65 6.96 21.92 -3.07
CA LYS A 65 6.93 23.36 -3.33
C LYS A 65 8.13 23.79 -4.18
N GLN A 66 9.30 23.25 -3.89
CA GLN A 66 10.54 23.62 -4.58
C GLN A 66 10.57 23.19 -6.06
N PHE A 67 10.05 22.00 -6.37
CA PHE A 67 10.11 21.41 -7.71
C PHE A 67 8.74 21.38 -8.42
N GLY A 68 7.69 21.92 -7.78
CA GLY A 68 6.35 21.95 -8.35
C GLY A 68 5.72 20.57 -8.50
N PHE A 69 5.88 19.68 -7.51
CA PHE A 69 5.16 18.40 -7.50
C PHE A 69 3.69 18.63 -7.10
N ASP A 70 2.80 18.19 -7.98
CA ASP A 70 1.36 18.21 -7.74
C ASP A 70 0.87 16.87 -7.16
N ASP A 71 -0.44 16.72 -7.04
CA ASP A 71 -1.05 15.56 -6.39
C ASP A 71 -0.97 14.29 -7.25
N ALA A 72 -0.88 14.41 -8.58
CA ALA A 72 -0.65 13.27 -9.46
C ALA A 72 0.80 12.76 -9.35
N ASP A 73 1.78 13.67 -9.14
CA ASP A 73 3.16 13.26 -8.81
C ASP A 73 3.21 12.52 -7.47
N LEU A 74 2.47 13.02 -6.49
CA LEU A 74 2.40 12.41 -5.16
C LEU A 74 1.75 11.03 -5.18
N ALA A 75 0.69 10.85 -5.98
CA ALA A 75 0.09 9.54 -6.22
C ALA A 75 1.12 8.58 -6.84
N LEU A 76 1.94 9.05 -7.80
CA LEU A 76 2.99 8.24 -8.41
C LEU A 76 4.15 7.92 -7.45
N MET A 77 4.48 8.82 -6.52
CA MET A 77 5.42 8.51 -5.42
C MET A 77 4.91 7.36 -4.54
N CYS A 78 3.58 7.25 -4.40
CA CYS A 78 2.94 6.18 -3.66
C CYS A 78 2.75 4.89 -4.48
N ALA A 79 3.11 4.87 -5.75
CA ALA A 79 2.70 3.83 -6.69
C ALA A 79 3.51 2.53 -6.63
N SER A 80 2.87 1.43 -7.02
CA SER A 80 3.51 0.23 -7.59
C SER A 80 2.88 0.02 -8.97
N HIS A 81 3.17 0.92 -9.91
CA HIS A 81 2.36 1.11 -11.09
C HIS A 81 2.51 0.02 -12.16
N ASN A 82 1.51 -0.10 -13.02
CA ASN A 82 1.46 -1.04 -14.14
C ASN A 82 2.53 -0.86 -15.22
N GLY A 83 3.15 0.31 -15.33
CA GLY A 83 4.08 0.64 -16.42
C GLY A 83 3.39 1.16 -17.69
N GLU A 84 2.09 1.48 -17.61
CA GLU A 84 1.35 2.12 -18.71
C GLU A 84 1.97 3.48 -19.09
N ALA A 85 1.68 3.95 -20.31
CA ALA A 85 2.21 5.21 -20.84
C ALA A 85 1.98 6.43 -19.93
N ARG A 86 0.83 6.48 -19.22
CA ARG A 86 0.51 7.53 -18.25
C ARG A 86 1.53 7.59 -17.10
N HIS A 87 1.99 6.43 -16.62
CA HIS A 87 2.95 6.34 -15.53
C HIS A 87 4.35 6.76 -15.98
N ILE A 88 4.79 6.21 -17.12
CA ILE A 88 6.13 6.47 -17.66
C ILE A 88 6.26 7.96 -18.03
N SER A 89 5.27 8.52 -18.73
CA SER A 89 5.27 9.93 -19.11
C SER A 89 5.29 10.85 -17.89
N ARG A 90 4.55 10.48 -16.84
CA ARG A 90 4.53 11.23 -15.57
C ARG A 90 5.87 11.15 -14.84
N ALA A 91 6.48 9.97 -14.77
CA ALA A 91 7.79 9.80 -14.15
C ALA A 91 8.88 10.61 -14.87
N PHE A 92 8.85 10.67 -16.20
CA PHE A 92 9.74 11.56 -16.98
C PHE A 92 9.50 13.04 -16.67
N ALA A 93 8.23 13.47 -16.58
CA ALA A 93 7.91 14.84 -16.20
C ALA A 93 8.41 15.17 -14.78
N MET A 94 8.31 14.23 -13.84
CA MET A 94 8.87 14.39 -12.50
C MET A 94 10.40 14.48 -12.50
N LEU A 95 11.10 13.69 -13.32
CA LEU A 95 12.57 13.76 -13.46
C LEU A 95 13.00 15.15 -13.96
N ALA A 96 12.29 15.68 -14.96
CA ALA A 96 12.54 17.02 -15.48
C ALA A 96 12.35 18.10 -14.41
N LYS A 97 11.30 17.99 -13.58
CA LYS A 97 11.05 18.93 -12.46
C LYS A 97 12.19 19.01 -11.46
N VAL A 98 12.89 17.89 -11.23
CA VAL A 98 14.02 17.84 -10.29
C VAL A 98 15.36 17.95 -10.97
N ASP A 99 15.43 18.24 -12.27
CA ASP A 99 16.68 18.26 -13.05
C ASP A 99 17.54 17.00 -12.83
N ALA A 100 16.90 15.84 -12.99
CA ALA A 100 17.56 14.53 -12.91
C ALA A 100 17.32 13.75 -14.20
N ARG A 101 18.15 12.73 -14.43
CA ARG A 101 18.08 11.86 -15.60
C ARG A 101 17.66 10.46 -15.18
N GLU A 102 17.25 9.67 -16.17
CA GLU A 102 16.87 8.28 -15.93
C GLU A 102 17.99 7.46 -15.29
N GLN A 103 19.26 7.71 -15.66
CA GLN A 103 20.42 7.00 -15.12
C GLN A 103 20.71 7.33 -13.64
N ASP A 104 20.07 8.36 -13.10
CA ASP A 104 20.12 8.66 -11.67
C ASP A 104 19.19 7.73 -10.87
N LEU A 105 18.25 7.04 -11.53
CA LEU A 105 17.41 6.04 -10.87
C LEU A 105 18.25 4.82 -10.46
N ARG A 106 17.85 4.19 -9.36
CA ARG A 106 18.58 3.07 -8.72
C ARG A 106 17.74 1.80 -8.62
N CYS A 107 16.63 1.75 -9.37
CA CYS A 107 15.65 0.67 -9.33
C CYS A 107 15.80 -0.38 -10.44
N GLY A 108 16.57 -0.10 -11.50
CA GLY A 108 16.70 -0.99 -12.66
C GLY A 108 15.40 -1.13 -13.48
N GLY A 109 15.51 -1.76 -14.65
CA GLY A 109 14.35 -2.10 -15.48
C GLY A 109 13.42 -3.11 -14.83
N HIS A 110 12.12 -3.01 -15.10
CA HIS A 110 11.10 -3.93 -14.60
C HIS A 110 10.10 -4.26 -15.71
N ALA A 111 9.76 -5.55 -15.87
CA ALA A 111 8.67 -5.97 -16.76
C ALA A 111 7.34 -5.31 -16.35
N ALA A 112 6.48 -4.93 -17.29
CA ALA A 112 5.25 -4.24 -16.92
C ALA A 112 4.39 -5.16 -16.01
N LEU A 113 3.83 -4.62 -14.93
CA LEU A 113 2.86 -5.39 -14.13
C LEU A 113 1.53 -5.57 -14.87
N SER A 114 1.22 -4.69 -15.82
CA SER A 114 0.12 -4.91 -16.76
C SER A 114 0.50 -5.96 -17.79
N ALA A 115 -0.25 -7.06 -17.82
CA ALA A 115 -0.03 -8.15 -18.76
C ALA A 115 -0.15 -7.69 -20.23
N SER A 116 -1.03 -6.73 -20.53
CA SER A 116 -1.20 -6.21 -21.89
C SER A 116 -0.01 -5.35 -22.31
N VAL A 117 0.47 -4.46 -21.44
CA VAL A 117 1.66 -3.63 -21.68
C VAL A 117 2.89 -4.52 -21.81
N ASN A 118 3.08 -5.49 -20.92
CA ASN A 118 4.23 -6.38 -20.95
C ASN A 118 4.26 -7.22 -22.24
N ARG A 119 3.10 -7.71 -22.68
CA ARG A 119 2.98 -8.43 -23.96
C ARG A 119 3.31 -7.54 -25.14
N ALA A 120 2.91 -6.27 -25.11
CA ALA A 120 3.25 -5.31 -26.17
C ALA A 120 4.76 -5.06 -26.23
N TRP A 121 5.41 -4.86 -25.08
CA TRP A 121 6.87 -4.70 -25.00
C TRP A 121 7.63 -5.91 -25.54
N ILE A 122 7.21 -7.12 -25.16
CA ILE A 122 7.82 -8.37 -25.67
C ILE A 122 7.67 -8.47 -27.18
N LYS A 123 6.50 -8.16 -27.74
CA LYS A 123 6.26 -8.21 -29.20
C LYS A 123 7.12 -7.23 -29.98
N SER A 124 7.49 -6.11 -29.37
CA SER A 124 8.35 -5.09 -29.97
C SER A 124 9.83 -5.26 -29.62
N ASP A 125 10.22 -6.35 -28.95
CA ASP A 125 11.58 -6.57 -28.42
C ASP A 125 12.08 -5.38 -27.58
N TYR A 126 11.17 -4.74 -26.85
CA TYR A 126 11.47 -3.58 -26.02
C TYR A 126 12.04 -4.05 -24.68
N THR A 127 13.26 -3.59 -24.37
CA THR A 127 13.90 -3.82 -23.05
C THR A 127 13.51 -2.69 -22.09
N PRO A 128 12.76 -2.98 -21.01
CA PRO A 128 12.36 -1.96 -20.04
C PRO A 128 13.58 -1.37 -19.31
N THR A 129 13.59 -0.05 -19.16
CA THR A 129 14.62 0.72 -18.46
C THR A 129 14.15 1.15 -17.07
N GLU A 130 14.96 1.88 -16.31
CA GLU A 130 14.68 2.29 -14.93
C GLU A 130 13.36 3.07 -14.79
N ILE A 131 12.99 3.87 -15.79
CA ILE A 131 11.73 4.61 -15.77
C ILE A 131 10.50 3.70 -15.82
N CYS A 132 10.65 2.52 -16.42
CA CYS A 132 9.61 1.49 -16.51
C CYS A 132 9.41 0.77 -15.18
N ASN A 133 10.31 0.94 -14.21
CA ASN A 133 10.18 0.32 -12.91
C ASN A 133 8.88 0.73 -12.21
N ASN A 134 8.14 -0.23 -11.65
CA ASN A 134 6.90 0.07 -10.93
C ASN A 134 7.06 1.00 -9.72
N CYS A 135 8.30 1.22 -9.27
CA CYS A 135 8.67 2.14 -8.19
C CYS A 135 9.27 3.46 -8.70
N SER A 136 9.37 3.72 -10.01
CA SER A 136 10.12 4.87 -10.53
C SER A 136 9.66 6.20 -9.94
N GLY A 137 8.35 6.42 -9.78
CA GLY A 137 7.80 7.61 -9.09
C GLY A 137 8.32 7.81 -7.66
N LYS A 138 8.43 6.74 -6.87
CA LYS A 138 9.06 6.79 -5.53
C LYS A 138 10.52 7.22 -5.62
N HIS A 139 11.27 6.68 -6.59
CA HIS A 139 12.68 7.03 -6.77
C HIS A 139 12.86 8.49 -7.16
N VAL A 140 12.04 9.01 -8.08
CA VAL A 140 12.07 10.44 -8.42
C VAL A 140 11.71 11.31 -7.22
N GLY A 141 10.75 10.89 -6.40
CA GLY A 141 10.45 11.53 -5.12
C GLY A 141 11.67 11.59 -4.19
N MET A 142 12.42 10.50 -4.05
CA MET A 142 13.65 10.48 -3.24
C MET A 142 14.76 11.37 -3.80
N LEU A 143 14.91 11.45 -5.12
CA LEU A 143 15.83 12.38 -5.77
C LEU A 143 15.47 13.84 -5.45
N GLY A 144 14.18 14.20 -5.62
CA GLY A 144 13.68 15.53 -5.27
C GLY A 144 13.83 15.84 -3.78
N GLY A 145 13.48 14.90 -2.90
CA GLY A 145 13.66 15.04 -1.46
C GLY A 145 15.13 15.23 -1.05
N SER A 146 16.05 14.52 -1.71
CA SER A 146 17.50 14.66 -1.47
C SER A 146 17.99 16.05 -1.87
N LYS A 147 17.61 16.55 -3.05
CA LYS A 147 17.96 17.90 -3.49
C LYS A 147 17.36 18.98 -2.59
N ALA A 148 16.12 18.80 -2.12
CA ALA A 148 15.44 19.79 -1.27
C ALA A 148 16.12 20.00 0.10
N ILE A 149 16.78 18.97 0.62
CA ILE A 149 17.54 19.06 1.87
C ILE A 149 19.02 19.38 1.66
N GLY A 150 19.43 19.74 0.43
CA GLY A 150 20.82 20.04 0.08
C GLY A 150 21.76 18.83 0.08
N ALA A 151 21.22 17.61 0.07
CA ALA A 151 22.02 16.39 -0.04
C ALA A 151 22.35 16.07 -1.51
N ALA A 152 23.45 15.34 -1.72
CA ALA A 152 23.75 14.78 -3.03
C ALA A 152 22.63 13.81 -3.45
N ILE A 153 22.41 13.66 -4.76
CA ILE A 153 21.51 12.61 -5.27
C ILE A 153 22.23 11.28 -5.43
N ALA A 154 23.57 11.27 -5.43
CA ALA A 154 24.33 10.03 -5.45
C ALA A 154 23.96 9.18 -4.23
N ASP A 155 23.80 7.88 -4.46
CA ASP A 155 23.60 6.91 -3.40
C ASP A 155 22.36 7.14 -2.51
N TYR A 156 21.35 7.87 -2.99
CA TYR A 156 20.10 8.09 -2.25
C TYR A 156 19.36 6.82 -1.84
N HIS A 157 19.70 5.68 -2.45
CA HIS A 157 19.15 4.37 -2.18
C HIS A 157 19.80 3.68 -0.97
N LEU A 158 20.97 4.14 -0.51
CA LEU A 158 21.65 3.54 0.62
C LEU A 158 20.98 3.93 1.95
N PRO A 159 20.89 3.00 2.93
CA PRO A 159 20.29 3.27 4.24
C PRO A 159 20.91 4.45 5.00
N THR A 160 22.18 4.76 4.73
CA THR A 160 22.94 5.85 5.35
C THR A 160 22.66 7.21 4.72
N HIS A 161 21.99 7.26 3.57
CA HIS A 161 21.73 8.52 2.89
C HIS A 161 20.78 9.41 3.71
N PRO A 162 20.98 10.74 3.77
CA PRO A 162 20.14 11.65 4.56
C PRO A 162 18.63 11.53 4.29
N ILE A 163 18.22 11.24 3.05
CA ILE A 163 16.80 11.01 2.73
C ILE A 163 16.26 9.71 3.35
N GLN A 164 17.05 8.63 3.40
CA GLN A 164 16.62 7.36 3.98
C GLN A 164 16.57 7.44 5.51
N LEU A 165 17.46 8.22 6.14
CA LEU A 165 17.37 8.52 7.57
C LEU A 165 16.10 9.30 7.92
N ARG A 166 15.64 10.21 7.05
CA ARG A 166 14.35 10.89 7.21
C ARG A 166 13.17 9.93 7.05
N VAL A 167 13.21 9.07 6.02
CA VAL A 167 12.21 8.01 5.83
C VAL A 167 12.11 7.14 7.08
N LYS A 168 13.24 6.74 7.65
CA LYS A 168 13.29 5.95 8.89
C LYS A 168 12.56 6.64 10.03
N ARG A 169 12.90 7.90 10.31
CA ARG A 169 12.25 8.69 11.37
C ARG A 169 10.75 8.83 11.15
N VAL A 170 10.32 9.13 9.93
CA VAL A 170 8.89 9.26 9.60
C VAL A 170 8.14 7.96 9.83
N VAL A 171 8.73 6.82 9.44
CA VAL A 171 8.13 5.50 9.70
C VAL A 171 8.03 5.23 11.20
N GLU A 172 9.12 5.45 11.95
CA GLU A 172 9.15 5.25 13.40
C GLU A 172 8.12 6.13 14.11
N ASP A 173 8.04 7.41 13.75
CA ASP A 173 7.08 8.36 14.32
C ASP A 173 5.62 7.94 14.05
N LEU A 174 5.28 7.57 12.80
CA LEU A 174 3.91 7.16 12.45
C LEU A 174 3.50 5.87 13.14
N CYS A 175 4.44 4.96 13.36
CA CYS A 175 4.22 3.74 14.12
C CYS A 175 4.22 4.02 15.64
N GLY A 176 4.77 5.15 16.11
CA GLY A 176 5.03 5.41 17.53
C GLY A 176 6.04 4.44 18.11
N LEU A 177 7.06 4.11 17.32
CA LEU A 177 8.16 3.24 17.67
C LEU A 177 9.30 4.06 18.27
N GLU A 178 10.03 3.48 19.21
CA GLU A 178 11.30 4.04 19.68
C GLU A 178 12.31 4.09 18.53
N ALA A 179 13.21 5.07 18.57
CA ALA A 179 14.26 5.21 17.56
C ALA A 179 15.08 3.91 17.42
N ASP A 180 15.36 3.52 16.19
CA ASP A 180 16.14 2.33 15.83
C ASP A 180 15.50 0.97 16.21
N SER A 181 14.25 0.95 16.67
CA SER A 181 13.55 -0.31 16.98
C SER A 181 12.97 -1.04 15.76
N CYS A 182 12.86 -0.36 14.63
CA CYS A 182 12.41 -0.94 13.37
C CYS A 182 13.54 -1.71 12.66
N GLN A 183 13.24 -2.92 12.18
CA GLN A 183 14.15 -3.67 11.30
C GLN A 183 14.03 -3.17 9.86
N TRP A 184 15.11 -3.31 9.07
CA TRP A 184 15.13 -2.82 7.68
C TRP A 184 15.74 -3.86 6.75
N GLY A 185 15.13 -4.03 5.58
CA GLY A 185 15.64 -4.87 4.49
C GLY A 185 15.78 -4.06 3.20
N ILE A 186 16.64 -4.51 2.28
CA ILE A 186 16.71 -3.94 0.93
C ILE A 186 15.58 -4.54 0.09
N ASP A 187 14.71 -3.68 -0.46
CA ASP A 187 13.57 -4.09 -1.30
C ASP A 187 14.01 -4.36 -2.75
N GLY A 188 13.17 -5.00 -3.56
CA GLY A 188 13.48 -5.37 -4.95
C GLY A 188 13.72 -4.17 -5.89
N CYS A 189 13.32 -2.96 -5.47
CA CYS A 189 13.63 -1.70 -6.14
C CYS A 189 14.93 -1.04 -5.63
N ASN A 190 15.70 -1.71 -4.79
CA ASN A 190 16.95 -1.25 -4.18
C ASN A 190 16.83 -0.20 -3.05
N LEU A 191 15.63 0.27 -2.71
CA LEU A 191 15.43 1.13 -1.51
C LEU A 191 15.20 0.32 -0.23
N PRO A 192 15.55 0.85 0.96
CA PRO A 192 15.21 0.22 2.23
C PRO A 192 13.70 0.15 2.46
N ALA A 193 13.24 -0.96 3.02
CA ALA A 193 11.86 -1.18 3.44
C ALA A 193 11.81 -1.58 4.92
N PRO A 194 10.86 -1.03 5.70
CA PRO A 194 10.76 -1.29 7.12
C PRO A 194 10.07 -2.61 7.42
N ALA A 195 10.47 -3.22 8.52
CA ALA A 195 9.85 -4.40 9.11
C ALA A 195 9.56 -4.15 10.60
N PHE A 196 8.31 -4.41 10.98
CA PHE A 196 7.78 -4.21 12.33
C PHE A 196 6.54 -5.10 12.53
N PRO A 197 6.02 -5.24 13.77
CA PRO A 197 4.76 -5.92 14.03
C PRO A 197 3.60 -5.41 13.16
N LEU A 198 2.79 -6.32 12.59
CA LEU A 198 1.79 -6.01 11.57
C LEU A 198 0.80 -4.90 11.95
N HIS A 199 0.38 -4.82 13.22
CA HIS A 199 -0.53 -3.77 13.69
C HIS A 199 0.00 -2.34 13.51
N TYR A 200 1.33 -2.13 13.47
CA TYR A 200 1.90 -0.81 13.19
C TYR A 200 1.67 -0.37 11.74
N LEU A 201 1.53 -1.31 10.79
CA LEU A 201 1.09 -0.98 9.44
C LEU A 201 -0.35 -0.45 9.48
N GLY A 202 -1.21 -1.11 10.26
CA GLY A 202 -2.58 -0.65 10.48
C GLY A 202 -2.58 0.79 11.03
N LYS A 203 -1.76 1.07 12.04
CA LYS A 203 -1.69 2.39 12.70
C LYS A 203 -1.27 3.48 11.71
N MET A 204 -0.28 3.19 10.88
CA MET A 204 0.18 4.12 9.84
C MET A 204 -0.94 4.48 8.86
N TYR A 205 -1.78 3.53 8.45
CA TYR A 205 -2.93 3.79 7.57
C TYR A 205 -4.12 4.44 8.30
N ALA A 206 -4.32 4.13 9.59
CA ALA A 206 -5.30 4.82 10.42
C ALA A 206 -4.95 6.32 10.53
N ALA A 207 -3.68 6.65 10.75
CA ALA A 207 -3.18 8.03 10.79
C ALA A 207 -3.37 8.76 9.44
N LEU A 208 -3.16 8.04 8.31
CA LEU A 208 -3.38 8.59 6.98
C LEU A 208 -4.84 9.01 6.76
N SER A 209 -5.79 8.16 7.14
CA SER A 209 -7.23 8.47 7.05
C SER A 209 -7.69 9.51 8.07
N ALA A 210 -7.19 9.45 9.31
CA ALA A 210 -7.53 10.41 10.35
C ALA A 210 -7.14 11.83 9.92
N ALA A 211 -5.96 12.00 9.31
CA ALA A 211 -5.52 13.28 8.78
C ALA A 211 -6.45 13.83 7.68
N ALA A 212 -7.02 12.96 6.84
CA ALA A 212 -8.00 13.35 5.83
C ALA A 212 -9.33 13.82 6.45
N ASP A 213 -9.72 13.27 7.60
CA ASP A 213 -10.91 13.70 8.34
C ASP A 213 -10.69 15.02 9.09
N SER A 214 -9.55 15.20 9.77
CA SER A 214 -9.25 16.40 10.55
C SER A 214 -9.23 17.68 9.69
N MET A 215 -8.78 17.59 8.42
CA MET A 215 -8.74 18.75 7.54
C MET A 215 -10.11 19.22 7.03
N ALA A 216 -11.13 18.38 7.13
CA ALA A 216 -12.50 18.81 6.88
C ALA A 216 -13.09 19.64 8.03
N VAL A 217 -12.45 19.63 9.21
CA VAL A 217 -13.05 20.13 10.46
C VAL A 217 -12.23 21.25 11.13
N ASP A 218 -10.89 21.26 11.02
CA ASP A 218 -10.05 22.19 11.80
C ASP A 218 -8.87 22.81 11.01
N CYS A 219 -8.64 24.12 11.19
CA CYS A 219 -7.51 24.88 10.64
C CYS A 219 -6.20 24.71 11.45
N SER A 220 -6.22 24.03 12.59
CA SER A 220 -5.08 23.90 13.51
C SER A 220 -4.08 22.77 13.19
N ALA A 221 -4.32 21.97 12.15
CA ALA A 221 -3.52 20.78 11.86
C ALA A 221 -2.02 21.06 11.73
N SER A 222 -1.19 20.12 12.15
CA SER A 222 0.26 20.13 11.97
C SER A 222 0.66 20.01 10.50
N ALA A 223 1.91 20.33 10.18
CA ALA A 223 2.44 20.17 8.83
C ALA A 223 2.41 18.69 8.36
N ARG A 224 2.63 17.76 9.29
CA ARG A 224 2.57 16.33 9.03
C ARG A 224 1.16 15.86 8.71
N GLU A 225 0.16 16.29 9.48
CA GLU A 225 -1.25 15.97 9.20
C GLU A 225 -1.70 16.52 7.84
N ARG A 226 -1.31 17.74 7.49
CA ARG A 226 -1.52 18.27 6.13
C ARG A 226 -0.87 17.39 5.05
N GLY A 227 0.36 16.93 5.29
CA GLY A 227 1.07 16.03 4.38
C GLY A 227 0.36 14.69 4.20
N LEU A 228 -0.06 14.05 5.30
CA LEU A 228 -0.83 12.81 5.29
C LEU A 228 -2.17 12.97 4.56
N SER A 229 -2.94 14.01 4.90
CA SER A 229 -4.20 14.33 4.21
C SER A 229 -3.99 14.48 2.70
N ARG A 230 -2.96 15.24 2.29
CA ARG A 230 -2.64 15.42 0.87
C ARG A 230 -2.27 14.09 0.18
N ILE A 231 -1.52 13.21 0.85
CA ILE A 231 -1.19 11.88 0.34
C ILE A 231 -2.44 11.02 0.17
N TYR A 232 -3.32 11.01 1.17
CA TYR A 232 -4.61 10.31 1.12
C TYR A 232 -5.42 10.74 -0.11
N HIS A 233 -5.60 12.05 -0.29
CA HIS A 233 -6.35 12.61 -1.40
C HIS A 233 -5.68 12.35 -2.75
N ALA A 234 -4.36 12.51 -2.85
CA ALA A 234 -3.62 12.18 -4.06
C ALA A 234 -3.85 10.72 -4.50
N MET A 235 -3.72 9.77 -3.57
CA MET A 235 -3.90 8.35 -3.87
C MET A 235 -5.33 8.00 -4.28
N THR A 236 -6.33 8.58 -3.61
CA THR A 236 -7.74 8.28 -3.85
C THR A 236 -8.33 9.04 -5.05
N GLN A 237 -7.76 10.18 -5.42
CA GLN A 237 -8.11 10.96 -6.61
C GLN A 237 -7.47 10.41 -7.89
N TYR A 238 -6.25 9.90 -7.80
CA TYR A 238 -5.50 9.31 -8.92
C TYR A 238 -5.18 7.82 -8.68
N PRO A 239 -6.18 6.97 -8.38
CA PRO A 239 -5.94 5.57 -8.04
C PRO A 239 -5.33 4.78 -9.21
N GLU A 240 -5.59 5.21 -10.45
CA GLU A 240 -4.98 4.67 -11.65
C GLU A 240 -3.49 4.97 -11.77
N LEU A 241 -2.96 6.03 -11.14
CA LEU A 241 -1.51 6.27 -11.07
C LEU A 241 -0.84 5.42 -9.99
N VAL A 242 -1.58 5.05 -8.93
CA VAL A 242 -1.05 4.25 -7.80
C VAL A 242 -0.89 2.77 -8.19
N GLY A 243 -1.95 2.17 -8.73
CA GLY A 243 -1.97 0.76 -9.12
C GLY A 243 -1.84 0.56 -10.64
N GLY A 244 -2.66 1.27 -11.40
CA GLY A 244 -2.87 1.03 -12.83
C GLY A 244 -4.17 0.28 -13.10
N GLU A 245 -4.53 0.20 -14.38
CA GLU A 245 -5.77 -0.43 -14.82
C GLU A 245 -5.88 -1.90 -14.37
N GLY A 246 -7.08 -2.30 -13.92
CA GLY A 246 -7.39 -3.67 -13.50
C GLY A 246 -6.72 -4.12 -12.19
N ARG A 247 -5.95 -3.26 -11.51
CA ARG A 247 -5.27 -3.61 -10.25
C ARG A 247 -6.20 -3.42 -9.06
N PHE A 248 -6.08 -4.30 -8.06
CA PHE A 248 -6.93 -4.27 -6.86
C PHE A 248 -6.90 -2.92 -6.12
N CYS A 249 -5.72 -2.28 -5.95
CA CYS A 249 -5.66 -0.97 -5.29
C CYS A 249 -6.50 0.09 -6.01
N THR A 250 -6.47 0.08 -7.35
CA THR A 250 -7.22 1.02 -8.18
C THR A 250 -8.72 0.74 -8.09
N ALA A 251 -9.12 -0.52 -8.29
CA ALA A 251 -10.52 -0.93 -8.19
C ALA A 251 -11.09 -0.66 -6.79
N LEU A 252 -10.34 -0.96 -5.73
CA LEU A 252 -10.73 -0.75 -4.34
C LEU A 252 -11.01 0.73 -4.06
N MET A 253 -10.07 1.62 -4.38
CA MET A 253 -10.25 3.06 -4.13
C MET A 253 -11.38 3.67 -4.97
N GLN A 254 -11.54 3.23 -6.22
CA GLN A 254 -12.65 3.66 -7.09
C GLN A 254 -14.00 3.19 -6.55
N ALA A 255 -14.11 1.91 -6.17
CA ALA A 255 -15.36 1.33 -5.66
C ALA A 255 -15.81 1.99 -4.35
N PHE A 256 -14.89 2.49 -3.54
CA PHE A 256 -15.20 3.15 -2.27
C PHE A 256 -15.25 4.68 -2.36
N GLY A 257 -15.02 5.28 -3.53
CA GLY A 257 -15.21 6.72 -3.77
C GLY A 257 -14.42 7.63 -2.82
N GLY A 258 -13.22 7.22 -2.40
CA GLY A 258 -12.38 7.98 -1.47
C GLY A 258 -12.84 7.93 0.00
N SER A 259 -13.67 6.95 0.40
CA SER A 259 -13.93 6.65 1.82
C SER A 259 -12.83 5.78 2.46
N LEU A 260 -12.01 5.13 1.64
CA LEU A 260 -10.80 4.44 2.07
C LEU A 260 -9.65 4.65 1.07
N VAL A 261 -8.44 4.39 1.54
CA VAL A 261 -7.21 4.32 0.76
C VAL A 261 -6.57 2.95 0.96
N GLY A 262 -6.02 2.36 -0.09
CA GLY A 262 -5.42 1.03 -0.03
C GLY A 262 -4.10 0.93 -0.78
N LYS A 263 -3.15 0.16 -0.23
CA LYS A 263 -1.87 -0.08 -0.89
C LYS A 263 -1.34 -1.47 -0.61
N VAL A 264 -1.04 -2.16 -1.71
CA VAL A 264 -0.35 -3.45 -1.70
C VAL A 264 1.16 -3.28 -1.45
N GLY A 265 1.69 -4.12 -0.58
CA GLY A 265 3.09 -4.51 -0.49
C GLY A 265 3.30 -5.84 -1.21
N ALA A 266 4.44 -6.00 -1.89
CA ALA A 266 4.80 -7.28 -2.49
C ALA A 266 4.82 -8.41 -1.44
N ASP A 267 4.73 -9.66 -1.89
CA ASP A 267 4.66 -10.86 -1.04
C ASP A 267 3.55 -10.79 0.00
N GLY A 268 2.32 -10.52 -0.45
CA GLY A 268 1.12 -10.76 0.34
C GLY A 268 0.91 -9.79 1.50
N CYS A 269 1.31 -8.52 1.41
CA CYS A 269 1.07 -7.51 2.45
C CYS A 269 0.11 -6.41 1.93
N TYR A 270 -0.82 -5.93 2.76
CA TYR A 270 -1.72 -4.84 2.38
C TYR A 270 -1.99 -3.91 3.57
N GLY A 271 -2.00 -2.60 3.31
CA GLY A 271 -2.48 -1.58 4.24
C GLY A 271 -3.71 -0.87 3.71
N ILE A 272 -4.69 -0.64 4.58
CA ILE A 272 -5.95 0.07 4.28
C ILE A 272 -6.17 1.11 5.36
N GLY A 273 -6.47 2.34 4.96
CA GLY A 273 -6.97 3.37 5.86
C GLY A 273 -8.44 3.62 5.52
N ILE A 274 -9.30 3.68 6.53
CA ILE A 274 -10.74 3.91 6.39
C ILE A 274 -11.10 5.16 7.19
N ARG A 275 -11.79 6.10 6.54
CA ARG A 275 -12.22 7.36 7.16
C ARG A 275 -13.33 7.13 8.18
N ALA A 276 -13.46 8.06 9.12
CA ALA A 276 -14.52 8.07 10.12
C ALA A 276 -15.90 8.00 9.44
N SER A 277 -16.73 7.07 9.91
CA SER A 277 -18.09 6.85 9.42
C SER A 277 -18.88 6.02 10.43
N GLU A 278 -20.19 5.89 10.23
CA GLU A 278 -21.00 4.97 11.04
C GLU A 278 -20.45 3.52 11.04
N ALA A 279 -19.74 3.12 9.97
CA ALA A 279 -19.12 1.80 9.89
C ALA A 279 -17.93 1.67 10.85
N THR A 280 -17.13 2.72 11.03
CA THR A 280 -16.03 2.73 12.01
C THR A 280 -16.56 2.79 13.44
N ASP A 281 -17.67 3.50 13.67
CA ASP A 281 -18.32 3.55 14.99
C ASP A 281 -18.84 2.18 15.42
N ARG A 282 -19.44 1.41 14.50
CA ARG A 282 -19.92 0.04 14.77
C ARG A 282 -18.83 -0.94 15.18
N VAL A 283 -17.60 -0.72 14.72
CA VAL A 283 -16.43 -1.52 15.09
C VAL A 283 -15.68 -0.93 16.29
N GLY A 284 -16.31 0.00 17.02
CA GLY A 284 -15.81 0.51 18.30
C GLY A 284 -14.68 1.54 18.19
N ALA A 285 -14.49 2.14 17.03
CA ALA A 285 -13.54 3.24 16.85
C ALA A 285 -14.23 4.60 17.01
N ALA A 286 -13.56 5.56 17.64
CA ALA A 286 -13.99 6.96 17.69
C ALA A 286 -13.31 7.79 16.58
N GLY A 287 -13.42 7.33 15.33
CA GLY A 287 -12.80 7.96 14.17
C GLY A 287 -12.30 6.97 13.11
N ALA A 288 -11.31 7.39 12.34
CA ALA A 288 -10.68 6.56 11.32
C ALA A 288 -10.03 5.29 11.90
N ILE A 289 -10.01 4.24 11.10
CA ILE A 289 -9.34 2.97 11.42
C ILE A 289 -8.35 2.59 10.33
N GLY A 290 -7.41 1.71 10.68
CA GLY A 290 -6.49 1.10 9.74
C GLY A 290 -6.54 -0.41 9.81
N ILE A 291 -6.41 -1.05 8.65
CA ILE A 291 -6.36 -2.51 8.50
C ILE A 291 -5.03 -2.87 7.86
N ALA A 292 -4.32 -3.82 8.45
CA ALA A 292 -3.15 -4.44 7.86
C ALA A 292 -3.41 -5.93 7.66
N VAL A 293 -3.04 -6.48 6.51
CA VAL A 293 -3.21 -7.89 6.17
C VAL A 293 -1.90 -8.47 5.66
N LYS A 294 -1.58 -9.70 6.07
CA LYS A 294 -0.45 -10.49 5.60
C LYS A 294 -0.89 -11.93 5.31
N ILE A 295 -0.63 -12.40 4.10
CA ILE A 295 -0.70 -13.83 3.72
C ILE A 295 0.69 -14.43 3.83
N GLU A 296 0.85 -15.53 4.56
CA GLU A 296 2.18 -16.03 4.92
C GLU A 296 3.03 -16.41 3.70
N ASP A 297 2.44 -17.07 2.70
CA ASP A 297 3.12 -17.48 1.46
C ASP A 297 3.25 -16.37 0.40
N GLY A 298 2.71 -15.19 0.67
CA GLY A 298 2.82 -14.03 -0.21
C GLY A 298 1.86 -14.01 -1.40
N ASN A 299 0.92 -14.94 -1.51
CA ASN A 299 -0.02 -14.99 -2.63
C ASN A 299 -0.93 -13.73 -2.69
N LEU A 300 -0.84 -12.97 -3.79
CA LEU A 300 -1.54 -11.70 -3.94
C LEU A 300 -3.04 -11.85 -4.26
N GLU A 301 -3.45 -12.86 -5.01
CA GLU A 301 -4.87 -13.08 -5.29
C GLU A 301 -5.61 -13.45 -4.01
N ILE A 302 -4.98 -14.31 -3.19
CA ILE A 302 -5.49 -14.69 -1.89
C ILE A 302 -5.46 -13.52 -0.89
N LEU A 303 -4.45 -12.65 -0.96
CA LEU A 303 -4.43 -11.41 -0.17
C LEU A 303 -5.67 -10.56 -0.44
N TYR A 304 -6.05 -10.38 -1.71
CA TYR A 304 -7.21 -9.58 -2.07
C TYR A 304 -8.51 -10.24 -1.61
N ALA A 305 -8.61 -11.56 -1.73
CA ALA A 305 -9.73 -12.34 -1.22
C ALA A 305 -9.89 -12.17 0.31
N ALA A 306 -8.79 -12.29 1.07
CA ALA A 306 -8.78 -12.10 2.51
C ALA A 306 -9.13 -10.66 2.92
N VAL A 307 -8.62 -9.65 2.20
CA VAL A 307 -8.98 -8.24 2.42
C VAL A 307 -10.49 -8.03 2.24
N MET A 308 -11.06 -8.54 1.15
CA MET A 308 -12.49 -8.41 0.87
C MET A 308 -13.34 -9.13 1.91
N GLU A 309 -12.93 -10.31 2.36
CA GLU A 309 -13.59 -11.06 3.43
C GLU A 309 -13.60 -10.28 4.75
N ILE A 310 -12.48 -9.65 5.12
CA ILE A 310 -12.40 -8.80 6.32
C ILE A 310 -13.34 -7.58 6.20
N LEU A 311 -13.38 -6.92 5.04
CA LEU A 311 -14.27 -5.77 4.80
C LEU A 311 -15.75 -6.19 4.85
N GLU A 312 -16.10 -7.38 4.36
CA GLU A 312 -17.45 -7.93 4.42
C GLU A 312 -17.88 -8.21 5.87
N GLN A 313 -17.05 -8.91 6.65
CA GLN A 313 -17.34 -9.24 8.06
C GLN A 313 -17.50 -7.99 8.92
N LEU A 314 -16.68 -6.96 8.70
CA LEU A 314 -16.76 -5.68 9.39
C LEU A 314 -17.84 -4.74 8.82
N GLN A 315 -18.50 -5.13 7.72
CA GLN A 315 -19.50 -4.33 7.01
C GLN A 315 -18.99 -2.91 6.64
N ILE A 316 -17.73 -2.82 6.23
CA ILE A 316 -17.11 -1.56 5.77
C ILE A 316 -17.56 -1.28 4.33
N GLY A 317 -18.06 -0.07 4.09
CA GLY A 317 -18.62 0.35 2.80
C GLY A 317 -20.04 -0.14 2.54
N THR A 318 -20.60 0.23 1.39
CA THR A 318 -21.93 -0.23 0.97
C THR A 318 -21.84 -1.64 0.36
N ARG A 319 -22.96 -2.36 0.33
CA ARG A 319 -23.06 -3.64 -0.38
C ARG A 319 -22.70 -3.51 -1.86
N ASP A 320 -23.09 -2.39 -2.48
CA ASP A 320 -22.74 -2.06 -3.87
C ASP A 320 -21.23 -1.89 -4.07
N ALA A 321 -20.56 -1.12 -3.20
CA ALA A 321 -19.11 -0.93 -3.25
C ALA A 321 -18.35 -2.25 -3.14
N ARG A 322 -18.74 -3.13 -2.20
CA ARG A 322 -18.13 -4.47 -2.07
C ARG A 322 -18.50 -5.39 -3.23
N GLY A 323 -19.73 -5.30 -3.75
CA GLY A 323 -20.21 -6.07 -4.90
C GLY A 323 -19.41 -5.80 -6.18
N ARG A 324 -18.96 -4.56 -6.40
CA ARG A 324 -18.05 -4.22 -7.51
C ARG A 324 -16.68 -4.91 -7.46
N LEU A 325 -16.34 -5.52 -6.32
CA LEU A 325 -15.06 -6.20 -6.08
C LEU A 325 -15.25 -7.72 -5.89
N ALA A 326 -16.41 -8.28 -6.26
CA ALA A 326 -16.74 -9.69 -6.07
C ALA A 326 -15.70 -10.65 -6.69
N ASP A 327 -15.15 -10.29 -7.86
CA ASP A 327 -14.13 -11.07 -8.56
C ASP A 327 -12.82 -11.19 -7.76
N PHE A 328 -12.51 -10.19 -6.93
CA PHE A 328 -11.36 -10.24 -6.01
C PHE A 328 -11.69 -11.00 -4.72
N HIS A 329 -12.96 -10.97 -4.29
CA HIS A 329 -13.38 -11.65 -3.06
C HIS A 329 -13.42 -13.16 -3.24
N ARG A 330 -13.93 -13.66 -4.38
CA ARG A 330 -14.04 -15.09 -4.66
C ARG A 330 -13.45 -15.40 -6.04
N PRO A 331 -12.11 -15.36 -6.19
CA PRO A 331 -11.48 -15.62 -7.47
C PRO A 331 -11.84 -17.02 -7.97
N VAL A 332 -12.26 -17.10 -9.23
CA VAL A 332 -12.69 -18.33 -9.89
C VAL A 332 -11.46 -19.07 -10.43
N ILE A 333 -11.31 -20.34 -10.09
CA ILE A 333 -10.19 -21.16 -10.56
C ILE A 333 -10.62 -21.86 -11.85
N THR A 334 -10.05 -21.43 -12.98
CA THR A 334 -10.32 -22.01 -14.30
C THR A 334 -9.13 -22.79 -14.84
N ASN A 335 -9.39 -23.81 -15.67
CA ASN A 335 -8.34 -24.46 -16.45
C ASN A 335 -8.06 -23.69 -17.76
N SER A 336 -7.07 -24.15 -18.54
CA SER A 336 -6.70 -23.53 -19.81
C SER A 336 -7.80 -23.54 -20.88
N ALA A 337 -8.85 -24.36 -20.72
CA ALA A 337 -10.03 -24.38 -21.58
C ALA A 337 -11.16 -23.45 -21.08
N GLY A 338 -10.94 -22.71 -19.99
CA GLY A 338 -11.92 -21.80 -19.40
C GLY A 338 -12.99 -22.49 -18.54
N VAL A 339 -12.83 -23.78 -18.25
CA VAL A 339 -13.77 -24.52 -17.39
C VAL A 339 -13.46 -24.19 -15.93
N VAL A 340 -14.49 -23.87 -15.14
CA VAL A 340 -14.38 -23.72 -13.67
C VAL A 340 -14.02 -25.07 -13.07
N THR A 341 -12.85 -25.15 -12.44
CA THR A 341 -12.33 -26.41 -11.86
C THR A 341 -12.19 -26.35 -10.35
N GLY A 342 -12.28 -25.16 -9.76
CA GLY A 342 -12.07 -24.99 -8.33
C GLY A 342 -12.65 -23.70 -7.78
N HIS A 343 -12.61 -23.61 -6.45
CA HIS A 343 -13.18 -22.52 -5.70
C HIS A 343 -12.22 -22.03 -4.62
N THR A 344 -12.48 -20.80 -4.18
CA THR A 344 -11.84 -20.19 -3.02
C THR A 344 -12.86 -20.13 -1.88
N SER A 345 -12.49 -20.63 -0.71
CA SER A 345 -13.31 -20.55 0.50
C SER A 345 -12.55 -19.91 1.66
N HIS A 346 -13.28 -19.28 2.58
CA HIS A 346 -12.71 -18.46 3.64
C HIS A 346 -13.07 -19.07 5.00
N GLU A 347 -12.08 -19.55 5.75
CA GLU A 347 -12.20 -19.79 7.20
C GLU A 347 -11.36 -18.73 7.92
N VAL A 348 -11.71 -17.47 7.64
CA VAL A 348 -11.12 -16.30 8.26
C VAL A 348 -12.13 -15.77 9.26
N ILE A 349 -11.75 -15.61 10.53
CA ILE A 349 -12.65 -15.07 11.55
C ILE A 349 -12.04 -13.80 12.13
N VAL A 350 -12.70 -12.66 11.91
CA VAL A 350 -12.32 -11.39 12.55
C VAL A 350 -12.76 -11.42 14.01
N ARG A 351 -11.79 -11.49 14.92
CA ARG A 351 -12.05 -11.59 16.37
C ARG A 351 -11.77 -10.25 17.06
N PRO A 352 -12.62 -9.81 18.00
CA PRO A 352 -12.28 -8.67 18.86
C PRO A 352 -10.93 -8.92 19.54
N ALA A 353 -10.11 -7.89 19.64
CA ALA A 353 -8.90 -7.96 20.46
C ALA A 353 -9.32 -8.25 21.90
N MET A 354 -8.79 -9.33 22.49
CA MET A 354 -8.91 -9.49 23.93
C MET A 354 -8.20 -8.30 24.57
N ALA A 355 -8.80 -7.70 25.60
CA ALA A 355 -8.12 -6.68 26.40
C ALA A 355 -6.77 -7.26 26.83
N LEU A 356 -5.68 -6.70 26.30
CA LEU A 356 -4.32 -7.07 26.67
C LEU A 356 -4.06 -6.72 28.14
#